data_AF-A0AAJ0M6P9-F1
#
_entry.id   AF-A0AAJ0M6P9-F1
#
_cell.length_a   1.000
_cell.length_b   1.000
_cell.length_c   1.000
_cell.angle_alpha   90.00
_cell.angle_beta   90.00
_cell.angle_gamma   90.00
#
_symmetry.space_group_name_H-M   'P 1'
#
loop_
_entity.id
_entity.type
_entity.pdbx_description
1 polymer ?
#
loop_
_entity_poly.entity_id
_entity_poly.type
_entity_poly.pdbx_seq_one_letter_code
_entity_poly.pdbx_strand_id
1 'polypeptide(L)'
;MTRIRGMSRLDFILAHGFPDNSPENKARRKNLVQDVARFFALAWKAPQKVDQAYRDRMAEGPRGSVLTTPRDFRLIAQKGGIELSVLDEESAVTLLTSMSRFNGDKLDDDERKEELDAALSIVRRIDCLPLAIMHSANLVLSDSCTFSEFLEAYSNRELIQDCEEVRLVNQSSGAAYRYSLRTVWNMSFDRLDSGAQSLIRMLSYMDPDRVQLRHLADGVGKAKDPALGFMDIAYKRNKLKVQLLRSSLVTQSKKHKELRVHRLVQASCHLRMDLEERRQSFKNALTIVKHCWPVPPRTAIYDPALWDAQQALLPHVQSLCAHYVVSCKEGNPLIPPETVNWDFPMILYEAGWYCYERALHALA
;
A
#
# COMPACT_ATOMS: atom_id res chain seq x y z
N MET A 1 23.90 37.21 5.16
CA MET A 1 24.39 36.22 4.18
C MET A 1 23.86 36.61 2.80
N THR A 2 24.72 37.14 1.94
CA THR A 2 24.40 37.45 0.54
C THR A 2 24.16 36.14 -0.23
N ARG A 3 22.93 35.93 -0.69
CA ARG A 3 22.56 34.75 -1.49
C ARG A 3 23.40 34.69 -2.77
N ILE A 4 24.01 33.54 -3.03
CA ILE A 4 24.73 33.23 -4.26
C ILE A 4 23.73 33.34 -5.43
N ARG A 5 24.01 34.21 -6.42
CA ARG A 5 23.21 34.32 -7.65
C ARG A 5 23.25 32.97 -8.38
N GLY A 6 22.10 32.31 -8.52
CA GLY A 6 21.98 31.14 -9.38
C GLY A 6 22.29 31.51 -10.82
N MET A 7 23.30 30.88 -11.40
CA MET A 7 23.68 31.00 -12.81
C MET A 7 22.75 30.08 -13.61
N SER A 8 22.08 30.57 -14.66
CA SER A 8 21.29 29.68 -15.50
C SER A 8 22.21 28.76 -16.31
N ARG A 9 21.70 27.60 -16.75
CA ARG A 9 22.46 26.68 -17.62
C ARG A 9 22.95 27.40 -18.88
N LEU A 10 22.16 28.33 -19.41
CA LEU A 10 22.48 29.11 -20.60
C LEU A 10 23.57 30.15 -20.33
N ASP A 11 23.51 30.86 -19.19
CA ASP A 11 24.55 31.81 -18.76
C ASP A 11 25.90 31.11 -18.52
N PHE A 12 25.88 29.90 -17.96
CA PHE A 12 27.08 29.10 -17.72
C PHE A 12 27.74 28.66 -19.02
N ILE A 13 26.95 28.22 -20.00
CA ILE A 13 27.44 27.77 -21.32
C ILE A 13 28.05 28.95 -22.08
N LEU A 14 27.41 30.12 -22.05
CA LEU A 14 27.90 31.32 -22.71
C LEU A 14 29.18 31.87 -22.06
N ALA A 15 29.33 31.75 -20.74
CA ALA A 15 30.50 32.27 -20.01
C ALA A 15 31.72 31.33 -20.01
N HIS A 16 31.52 30.02 -20.12
CA HIS A 16 32.58 29.03 -19.88
C HIS A 16 32.75 27.99 -21.00
N GLY A 17 31.95 28.05 -22.06
CA GLY A 17 31.94 27.05 -23.12
C GLY A 17 31.40 25.69 -22.65
N PHE A 18 31.40 24.70 -23.56
CA PHE A 18 30.81 23.37 -23.34
C PHE A 18 31.85 22.23 -23.30
N PRO A 19 32.89 22.24 -22.43
CA PRO A 19 33.76 21.08 -22.28
C PRO A 19 33.07 20.07 -21.36
N ASP A 20 32.21 19.23 -21.94
CA ASP A 20 31.34 18.28 -21.24
C ASP A 20 32.08 17.31 -20.30
N ASN A 21 33.40 17.17 -20.47
CA ASN A 21 34.24 16.21 -19.74
C ASN A 21 35.46 16.81 -19.05
N SER A 22 35.57 18.14 -18.90
CA SER A 22 36.70 18.70 -18.15
C SER A 22 36.68 18.29 -16.66
N PRO A 23 37.86 18.15 -16.02
CA PRO A 23 37.95 17.90 -14.59
C PRO A 23 37.17 18.92 -13.76
N GLU A 24 37.22 20.22 -14.11
CA GLU A 24 36.44 21.25 -13.41
C GLU A 24 34.93 21.05 -13.57
N ASN A 25 34.43 20.69 -14.74
CA ASN A 25 32.99 20.47 -14.95
C ASN A 25 32.49 19.20 -14.26
N LYS A 26 33.31 18.15 -14.14
CA LYS A 26 33.00 17.00 -13.29
C LYS A 26 32.93 17.39 -11.81
N ALA A 27 33.89 18.18 -11.31
CA ALA A 27 33.88 18.68 -9.94
C ALA A 27 32.67 19.58 -9.65
N ARG A 28 32.33 20.50 -10.57
CA ARG A 28 31.15 21.37 -10.48
C ARG A 28 29.84 20.57 -10.45
N ARG A 29 29.69 19.55 -11.30
CA ARG A 29 28.51 18.64 -11.27
C ARG A 29 28.44 17.85 -9.97
N LYS A 30 29.56 17.32 -9.48
CA LYS A 30 29.62 16.61 -8.20
C LYS A 30 29.17 17.53 -7.05
N ASN A 31 29.70 18.75 -6.99
CA ASN A 31 29.30 19.74 -5.99
C ASN A 31 27.82 20.08 -6.08
N LEU A 32 27.29 20.31 -7.29
CA LEU A 32 25.86 20.58 -7.48
C LEU A 32 24.98 19.42 -6.97
N VAL A 33 25.30 18.17 -7.35
CA VAL A 33 24.55 17.00 -6.89
C VAL A 33 24.67 16.86 -5.36
N GLN A 34 25.85 17.12 -4.80
CA GLN A 34 26.09 17.04 -3.36
C GLN A 34 25.36 18.15 -2.59
N ASP A 35 25.27 19.35 -3.14
CA ASP A 35 24.54 20.49 -2.56
C ASP A 35 23.03 20.30 -2.68
N VAL A 36 22.53 19.76 -3.80
CA VAL A 36 21.13 19.36 -3.96
C VAL A 36 20.79 18.23 -2.98
N ALA A 37 21.65 17.22 -2.84
CA ALA A 37 21.47 16.14 -1.87
C ALA A 37 21.50 16.66 -0.43
N ARG A 38 22.41 17.59 -0.10
CA ARG A 38 22.47 18.26 1.20
C ARG A 38 21.23 19.12 1.45
N PHE A 39 20.76 19.86 0.46
CA PHE A 39 19.53 20.65 0.55
C PHE A 39 18.33 19.75 0.85
N PHE A 40 18.18 18.63 0.12
CA PHE A 40 17.12 17.67 0.40
C PHE A 40 17.27 17.01 1.77
N ALA A 41 18.49 16.60 2.14
CA ALA A 41 18.75 16.04 3.45
C ALA A 41 18.42 17.05 4.56
N LEU A 42 18.78 18.32 4.43
CA LEU A 42 18.50 19.37 5.42
C LEU A 42 17.02 19.73 5.47
N ALA A 43 16.36 19.90 4.32
CA ALA A 43 14.93 20.18 4.24
C ALA A 43 14.08 19.04 4.82
N TRP A 44 14.52 17.80 4.64
CA TRP A 44 13.88 16.63 5.24
C TRP A 44 14.19 16.48 6.73
N LYS A 45 15.39 16.85 7.17
CA LYS A 45 15.85 16.72 8.57
C LYS A 45 15.29 17.78 9.52
N ALA A 46 14.80 18.92 9.02
CA ALA A 46 14.29 20.03 9.84
C ALA A 46 13.06 20.72 9.22
N PRO A 47 11.89 20.06 9.17
CA PRO A 47 10.68 20.67 8.61
C PRO A 47 10.22 21.87 9.43
N GLN A 48 10.13 23.04 8.80
CA GLN A 48 9.65 24.27 9.45
C GLN A 48 8.18 24.53 9.09
N LYS A 49 7.36 24.84 10.11
CA LYS A 49 6.00 25.30 9.89
C LYS A 49 6.05 26.75 9.43
N VAL A 50 5.86 26.97 8.14
CA VAL A 50 5.87 28.30 7.53
C VAL A 50 4.45 28.87 7.44
N ASP A 51 4.31 30.16 7.78
CA ASP A 51 3.05 30.90 7.70
C ASP A 51 2.72 31.31 6.25
N GLN A 52 1.50 31.82 6.05
CA GLN A 52 1.03 32.23 4.73
C GLN A 52 1.86 33.41 4.19
N ALA A 53 2.20 34.38 5.04
CA ALA A 53 3.00 35.54 4.66
C ALA A 53 4.42 35.18 4.17
N TYR A 54 5.02 34.10 4.70
CA TYR A 54 6.29 33.57 4.23
C TYR A 54 6.15 32.88 2.86
N ARG A 55 5.05 32.17 2.63
CA ARG A 55 4.75 31.55 1.32
C ARG A 55 4.51 32.60 0.24
N ASP A 56 3.77 33.66 0.57
CA ASP A 56 3.46 34.75 -0.36
C ASP A 56 4.76 35.49 -0.74
N ARG A 57 5.64 35.76 0.23
CA ARG A 57 6.99 36.32 -0.03
C ARG A 57 7.89 35.40 -0.87
N MET A 58 7.75 34.07 -0.76
CA MET A 58 8.46 33.15 -1.64
C MET A 58 7.95 33.22 -3.08
N ALA A 59 6.65 33.48 -3.29
CA ALA A 59 6.04 33.60 -4.61
C ALA A 59 6.41 34.92 -5.32
N GLU A 60 6.73 35.97 -4.57
CA GLU A 60 7.12 37.30 -5.10
C GLU A 60 8.60 37.39 -5.52
N GLY A 61 9.43 36.42 -5.14
CA GLY A 61 10.86 36.44 -5.44
C GLY A 61 11.16 36.12 -6.92
N PRO A 62 11.97 36.95 -7.63
CA PRO A 62 12.17 36.80 -9.09
C PRO A 62 12.98 35.55 -9.49
N ARG A 63 13.60 34.82 -8.55
CA ARG A 63 14.41 33.61 -8.79
C ARG A 63 14.36 32.66 -7.58
N GLY A 64 13.76 31.49 -7.78
CA GLY A 64 13.69 30.40 -6.81
C GLY A 64 12.97 29.19 -7.38
N SER A 65 13.24 28.01 -6.84
CA SER A 65 12.51 26.78 -7.17
C SER A 65 11.99 26.16 -5.87
N VAL A 66 10.72 25.77 -5.87
CA VAL A 66 10.06 25.15 -4.71
C VAL A 66 9.74 23.70 -5.05
N LEU A 67 10.28 22.76 -4.28
CA LEU A 67 9.81 21.37 -4.31
C LEU A 67 8.79 21.16 -3.19
N THR A 68 7.61 20.68 -3.56
CA THR A 68 6.58 20.24 -2.62
C THR A 68 6.42 18.73 -2.68
N THR A 69 6.31 18.06 -1.53
CA THR A 69 6.05 16.62 -1.41
C THR A 69 4.65 16.36 -0.83
N PRO A 70 3.58 16.57 -1.61
CA PRO A 70 2.22 16.32 -1.14
C PRO A 70 1.85 14.84 -1.21
N ARG A 71 0.85 14.43 -0.42
CA ARG A 71 0.18 13.11 -0.57
C ARG A 71 -0.90 13.12 -1.65
N ASP A 72 -1.39 14.30 -2.04
CA ASP A 72 -2.44 14.45 -3.05
C ASP A 72 -1.85 14.45 -4.47
N PHE A 73 -1.94 13.31 -5.16
CA PHE A 73 -1.42 13.12 -6.51
C PHE A 73 -2.01 14.08 -7.55
N ARG A 74 -3.18 14.69 -7.30
CA ARG A 74 -3.83 15.61 -8.23
C ARG A 74 -3.05 16.90 -8.44
N LEU A 75 -2.17 17.25 -7.49
CA LEU A 75 -1.29 18.41 -7.61
C LEU A 75 -0.28 18.24 -8.75
N ILE A 76 0.07 17.00 -9.13
CA ILE A 76 0.95 16.71 -10.26
C ILE A 76 0.33 17.23 -11.56
N ALA A 77 -0.98 16.99 -11.77
CA ALA A 77 -1.68 17.47 -12.96
C ALA A 77 -1.78 19.01 -13.01
N GLN A 78 -1.79 19.68 -11.85
CA GLN A 78 -1.93 21.14 -11.76
C GLN A 78 -0.60 21.90 -11.80
N LYS A 79 0.48 21.30 -11.27
CA LYS A 79 1.76 21.98 -11.02
C LYS A 79 2.94 21.33 -11.73
N GLY A 80 2.73 20.21 -12.41
CA GLY A 80 3.81 19.32 -12.83
C GLY A 80 4.40 18.57 -11.63
N GLY A 81 4.98 17.40 -11.87
CA GLY A 81 5.59 16.61 -10.80
C GLY A 81 5.86 15.17 -11.19
N ILE A 82 6.46 14.44 -10.25
CA ILE A 82 6.77 13.02 -10.38
C ILE A 82 5.98 12.29 -9.28
N GLU A 83 5.18 11.31 -9.67
CA GLU A 83 4.53 10.40 -8.75
C GLU A 83 5.57 9.39 -8.27
N LEU A 84 5.80 9.33 -6.95
CA LEU A 84 6.69 8.32 -6.36
C LEU A 84 5.88 7.04 -6.12
N SER A 85 6.22 5.98 -6.86
CA SER A 85 5.66 4.64 -6.66
C SER A 85 6.41 3.87 -5.59
N VAL A 86 5.92 2.66 -5.27
CA VAL A 86 6.70 1.64 -4.57
C VAL A 86 7.98 1.30 -5.35
N LEU A 87 8.95 0.70 -4.67
CA LEU A 87 10.18 0.24 -5.32
C LEU A 87 9.90 -0.96 -6.22
N ASP A 88 10.75 -1.16 -7.22
CA ASP A 88 10.85 -2.46 -7.88
C ASP A 88 11.45 -3.51 -6.94
N GLU A 89 11.25 -4.79 -7.26
CA GLU A 89 11.66 -5.90 -6.38
C GLU A 89 13.18 -5.91 -6.13
N GLU A 90 13.99 -5.60 -7.14
CA GLU A 90 15.46 -5.57 -7.03
C GLU A 90 15.93 -4.45 -6.09
N SER A 91 15.42 -3.24 -6.29
CA SER A 91 15.68 -2.10 -5.40
C SER A 91 15.16 -2.36 -3.97
N ALA A 92 14.02 -3.04 -3.84
CA ALA A 92 13.42 -3.36 -2.55
C ALA A 92 14.26 -4.37 -1.75
N VAL A 93 14.71 -5.46 -2.39
CA VAL A 93 15.62 -6.44 -1.77
C VAL A 93 16.93 -5.77 -1.39
N THR A 94 17.49 -4.93 -2.27
CA THR A 94 18.72 -4.17 -2.00
C THR A 94 18.56 -3.26 -0.77
N LEU A 95 17.41 -2.60 -0.63
CA LEU A 95 17.12 -1.77 0.54
C LEU A 95 16.99 -2.62 1.81
N LEU A 96 16.31 -3.77 1.75
CA LEU A 96 16.14 -4.65 2.90
C LEU A 96 17.50 -5.17 3.40
N THR A 97 18.32 -5.73 2.50
CA THR A 97 19.62 -6.31 2.85
C THR A 97 20.62 -5.27 3.35
N SER A 98 20.64 -4.08 2.74
CA SER A 98 21.52 -3.00 3.19
C SER A 98 21.11 -2.47 4.57
N MET A 99 19.81 -2.33 4.83
CA MET A 99 19.32 -1.81 6.12
C MET A 99 19.42 -2.85 7.23
N SER A 100 19.22 -4.14 6.93
CA SER A 100 19.37 -5.22 7.91
C SER A 100 20.83 -5.61 8.17
N ARG A 101 21.79 -4.97 7.47
CA ARG A 101 23.23 -5.28 7.51
C ARG A 101 23.51 -6.75 7.20
N PHE A 102 22.72 -7.33 6.29
CA PHE A 102 22.89 -8.70 5.86
C PHE A 102 24.30 -8.91 5.31
N ASN A 103 25.02 -9.90 5.85
CA ASN A 103 26.36 -10.24 5.44
C ASN A 103 26.39 -11.65 4.86
N GLY A 104 26.12 -11.74 3.55
CA GLY A 104 26.11 -13.01 2.82
C GLY A 104 27.49 -13.65 2.65
N ASP A 105 28.60 -12.95 2.96
CA ASP A 105 29.97 -13.45 2.73
C ASP A 105 30.37 -14.59 3.67
N LYS A 106 29.59 -14.85 4.71
CA LYS A 106 29.80 -15.96 5.64
C LYS A 106 28.94 -17.20 5.34
N LEU A 107 28.00 -17.07 4.42
CA LEU A 107 27.08 -18.14 4.02
C LEU A 107 27.63 -18.84 2.78
N ASP A 108 27.30 -20.11 2.62
CA ASP A 108 27.53 -20.78 1.34
C ASP A 108 26.57 -20.28 0.24
N ASP A 109 26.79 -20.71 -1.00
CA ASP A 109 26.02 -20.23 -2.15
C ASP A 109 24.53 -20.63 -2.08
N ASP A 110 24.21 -21.79 -1.49
CA ASP A 110 22.85 -22.29 -1.38
C ASP A 110 22.08 -21.58 -0.25
N GLU A 111 22.69 -21.42 0.92
CA GLU A 111 22.16 -20.66 2.06
C GLU A 111 21.94 -19.19 1.70
N ARG A 112 22.90 -18.58 0.99
CA ARG A 112 22.77 -17.20 0.51
C ARG A 112 21.57 -17.06 -0.42
N LYS A 113 21.35 -18.03 -1.29
CA LYS A 113 20.22 -18.01 -2.24
C LYS A 113 18.90 -18.17 -1.52
N GLU A 114 18.80 -19.09 -0.57
CA GLU A 114 17.60 -19.29 0.26
C GLU A 114 17.24 -18.00 1.01
N GLU A 115 18.21 -17.35 1.64
CA GLU A 115 17.99 -16.08 2.35
C GLU A 115 17.58 -14.93 1.43
N LEU A 116 18.11 -14.87 0.21
CA LEU A 116 17.68 -13.88 -0.78
C LEU A 116 16.27 -14.17 -1.32
N ASP A 117 15.89 -15.43 -1.47
CA ASP A 117 14.52 -15.83 -1.85
C ASP A 117 13.53 -15.52 -0.71
N ALA A 118 13.94 -15.69 0.55
CA ALA A 118 13.19 -15.25 1.72
C ALA A 118 13.05 -13.72 1.76
N ALA A 119 14.14 -12.97 1.52
CA ALA A 119 14.12 -11.51 1.41
C ALA A 119 13.16 -11.03 0.31
N LEU A 120 13.17 -11.68 -0.86
CA LEU A 120 12.25 -11.40 -1.95
C LEU A 120 10.78 -11.63 -1.52
N SER A 121 10.54 -12.72 -0.79
CA SER A 121 9.21 -13.05 -0.26
C SER A 121 8.73 -12.01 0.77
N ILE A 122 9.62 -11.51 1.62
CA ILE A 122 9.33 -10.42 2.57
C ILE A 122 8.95 -9.15 1.81
N VAL A 123 9.78 -8.69 0.85
CA VAL A 123 9.50 -7.43 0.14
C VAL A 123 8.20 -7.50 -0.67
N ARG A 124 7.87 -8.67 -1.24
CA ARG A 124 6.58 -8.92 -1.91
C ARG A 124 5.42 -8.86 -0.93
N ARG A 125 5.57 -9.44 0.27
CA ARG A 125 4.54 -9.42 1.34
C ARG A 125 4.19 -7.98 1.75
N ILE A 126 5.19 -7.08 1.81
CA ILE A 126 5.02 -5.67 2.17
C ILE A 126 4.91 -4.72 0.95
N ASP A 127 4.64 -5.28 -0.24
CA ASP A 127 4.37 -4.56 -1.51
C ASP A 127 5.47 -3.56 -1.91
N CYS A 128 6.73 -3.90 -1.60
CA CYS A 128 7.90 -3.08 -1.89
C CYS A 128 7.82 -1.63 -1.36
N LEU A 129 7.04 -1.41 -0.29
CA LEU A 129 6.88 -0.09 0.33
C LEU A 129 8.15 0.27 1.12
N PRO A 130 8.89 1.34 0.76
CA PRO A 130 10.16 1.68 1.42
C PRO A 130 10.08 1.78 2.94
N LEU A 131 9.00 2.39 3.45
CA LEU A 131 8.83 2.57 4.88
C LEU A 131 8.56 1.25 5.62
N ALA A 132 7.87 0.30 4.98
CA ALA A 132 7.71 -1.05 5.52
C ALA A 132 9.02 -1.84 5.46
N ILE A 133 9.78 -1.71 4.37
CA ILE A 133 11.08 -2.38 4.23
C ILE A 133 12.03 -1.94 5.33
N MET A 134 12.14 -0.64 5.59
CA MET A 134 12.97 -0.13 6.69
C MET A 134 12.50 -0.64 8.05
N HIS A 135 11.19 -0.80 8.25
CA HIS A 135 10.67 -1.33 9.49
C HIS A 135 11.02 -2.82 9.66
N SER A 136 10.78 -3.65 8.63
CA SER A 136 11.16 -5.05 8.62
C SER A 136 12.67 -5.24 8.82
N ALA A 137 13.50 -4.43 8.16
CA ALA A 137 14.95 -4.46 8.35
C ALA A 137 15.38 -4.18 9.79
N ASN A 138 14.70 -3.25 10.47
CA ASN A 138 14.98 -2.94 11.87
C ASN A 138 14.54 -4.07 12.80
N LEU A 139 13.42 -4.74 12.52
CA LEU A 139 12.95 -5.90 13.29
C LEU A 139 13.92 -7.09 13.14
N VAL A 140 14.33 -7.39 11.91
CA VAL A 140 15.36 -8.40 11.63
C VAL A 140 16.64 -8.14 12.45
N LEU A 141 17.05 -6.87 12.55
CA LEU A 141 18.19 -6.46 13.38
C LEU A 141 17.92 -6.53 14.89
N SER A 142 16.75 -6.10 15.36
CA SER A 142 16.44 -6.07 16.79
C SER A 142 16.31 -7.47 17.37
N ASP A 143 15.73 -8.37 16.59
CA ASP A 143 15.42 -9.73 17.01
C ASP A 143 16.54 -10.70 16.64
N SER A 144 17.52 -10.22 15.88
CA SER A 144 18.70 -10.98 15.46
C SER A 144 18.34 -12.28 14.74
N CYS A 145 17.32 -12.23 13.88
CA CYS A 145 16.84 -13.38 13.11
C CYS A 145 17.28 -13.32 11.64
N THR A 146 17.24 -14.47 10.96
CA THR A 146 17.44 -14.53 9.50
C THR A 146 16.19 -14.08 8.75
N PHE A 147 16.28 -13.87 7.43
CA PHE A 147 15.09 -13.54 6.64
C PHE A 147 14.10 -14.70 6.61
N SER A 148 14.59 -15.93 6.60
CA SER A 148 13.73 -17.13 6.63
C SER A 148 12.96 -17.22 7.95
N GLU A 149 13.65 -17.07 9.09
CA GLU A 149 13.04 -17.05 10.42
C GLU A 149 12.03 -15.89 10.55
N PHE A 150 12.38 -14.71 10.05
CA PHE A 150 11.50 -13.55 10.05
C PHE A 150 10.21 -13.81 9.24
N LEU A 151 10.33 -14.45 8.08
CA LEU A 151 9.20 -14.73 7.20
C LEU A 151 8.19 -15.69 7.85
N GLU A 152 8.68 -16.63 8.67
CA GLU A 152 7.89 -17.57 9.45
C GLU A 152 7.27 -16.93 10.70
N ALA A 153 8.03 -16.11 11.42
CA ALA A 153 7.60 -15.52 12.69
C ALA A 153 6.64 -14.34 12.54
N TYR A 154 6.80 -13.51 11.50
CA TYR A 154 6.07 -12.24 11.36
C TYR A 154 5.00 -12.28 10.27
N SER A 155 3.72 -12.22 10.66
CA SER A 155 2.63 -11.91 9.73
C SER A 155 2.44 -10.40 9.57
N ASN A 156 1.63 -9.99 8.60
CA ASN A 156 1.28 -8.58 8.39
C ASN A 156 0.66 -7.91 9.63
N ARG A 157 0.06 -8.70 10.53
CA ARG A 157 -0.51 -8.21 11.78
C ARG A 157 0.59 -7.82 12.77
N GLU A 158 1.55 -8.71 13.03
CA GLU A 158 2.69 -8.48 13.92
C GLU A 158 3.52 -7.31 13.38
N LEU A 159 3.76 -7.23 12.07
CA LEU A 159 4.46 -6.09 11.45
C LEU A 159 3.83 -4.71 11.72
N ILE A 160 2.52 -4.65 11.97
CA ILE A 160 1.82 -3.39 12.30
C ILE A 160 1.60 -3.21 13.79
N GLN A 161 1.52 -4.30 14.54
CA GLN A 161 1.41 -4.26 15.99
C GLN A 161 2.75 -3.86 16.63
N ASP A 162 3.83 -4.48 16.18
CA ASP A 162 5.22 -4.32 16.63
C ASP A 162 5.94 -3.21 15.85
N CYS A 163 5.17 -2.43 15.10
CA CYS A 163 5.55 -1.12 14.58
C CYS A 163 5.85 -0.17 15.74
N GLU A 164 7.00 -0.34 16.38
CA GLU A 164 7.63 0.69 17.18
C GLU A 164 7.80 1.95 16.33
N GLU A 165 7.86 3.11 16.98
CA GLU A 165 8.27 4.34 16.30
C GLU A 165 9.55 4.03 15.54
N VAL A 166 9.51 4.11 14.20
CA VAL A 166 10.73 3.93 13.40
C VAL A 166 11.65 5.05 13.87
N ARG A 167 12.60 4.70 14.73
CA ARG A 167 13.65 5.61 15.19
C ARG A 167 14.58 5.80 14.01
N LEU A 168 14.12 6.58 13.02
CA LEU A 168 15.01 7.29 12.14
C LEU A 168 15.75 8.26 13.06
N VAL A 169 16.83 7.77 13.66
CA VAL A 169 17.69 8.56 14.51
C VAL A 169 18.24 9.65 13.61
N ASN A 170 17.68 10.85 13.78
CA ASN A 170 18.23 12.04 13.21
C ASN A 170 19.50 12.34 14.02
N GLN A 171 20.63 11.75 13.61
CA GLN A 171 21.93 11.86 14.28
C GLN A 171 22.39 13.33 14.44
N SER A 172 21.69 14.28 13.83
CA SER A 172 22.05 15.70 13.78
C SER A 172 21.06 16.64 14.48
N SER A 173 19.87 16.20 14.90
CA SER A 173 18.84 17.13 15.43
C SER A 173 18.08 16.69 16.67
N GLY A 174 18.33 15.48 17.20
CA GLY A 174 17.63 15.00 18.41
C GLY A 174 16.11 14.79 18.25
N ALA A 175 15.51 15.16 17.11
CA ALA A 175 14.12 14.91 16.78
C ALA A 175 14.01 13.57 16.05
N ALA A 176 13.64 12.53 16.80
CA ALA A 176 13.27 11.24 16.23
C ALA A 176 12.00 11.40 15.36
N TYR A 177 11.94 10.71 14.22
CA TYR A 177 10.68 10.53 13.51
C TYR A 177 9.75 9.66 14.37
N ARG A 178 8.84 10.28 15.11
CA ARG A 178 7.99 9.61 16.13
C ARG A 178 6.73 8.93 15.56
N TYR A 179 6.66 8.71 14.26
CA TYR A 179 5.46 8.17 13.62
C TYR A 179 5.77 6.79 13.04
N SER A 180 5.17 5.74 13.61
CA SER A 180 5.17 4.42 12.97
C SER A 180 4.19 4.37 11.81
N LEU A 181 4.28 3.33 10.96
CA LEU A 181 3.31 3.08 9.89
C LEU A 181 1.87 3.08 10.42
N ARG A 182 1.68 2.46 11.58
CA ARG A 182 0.41 2.43 12.32
C ARG A 182 -0.11 3.84 12.58
N THR A 183 0.72 4.74 13.11
CA THR A 183 0.29 6.12 13.42
C THR A 183 -0.07 6.92 12.16
N VAL A 184 0.72 6.80 11.08
CA VAL A 184 0.46 7.53 9.83
C VAL A 184 -0.85 7.08 9.17
N TRP A 185 -1.12 5.77 9.14
CA TRP A 185 -2.38 5.26 8.60
C TRP A 185 -3.55 5.53 9.51
N ASN A 186 -3.39 5.45 10.84
CA ASN A 186 -4.42 5.85 11.79
C ASN A 186 -4.87 7.30 11.57
N MET A 187 -3.92 8.24 11.49
CA MET A 187 -4.26 9.65 11.21
C MET A 187 -4.97 9.83 9.87
N SER A 188 -4.67 9.00 8.88
CA SER A 188 -5.29 9.07 7.56
C SER A 188 -6.69 8.46 7.58
N PHE A 189 -6.90 7.41 8.38
CA PHE A 189 -8.19 6.76 8.62
C PHE A 189 -9.14 7.66 9.40
N ASP A 190 -8.66 8.33 10.46
CA ASP A 190 -9.47 9.20 11.33
C ASP A 190 -10.02 10.43 10.58
N ARG A 191 -9.41 10.78 9.43
CA ARG A 191 -9.87 11.86 8.54
C ARG A 191 -10.95 11.41 7.55
N LEU A 192 -11.29 10.13 7.50
CA LEU A 192 -12.33 9.60 6.63
C LEU A 192 -13.72 9.78 7.25
N ASP A 193 -14.71 10.05 6.40
CA ASP A 193 -16.12 10.04 6.78
C ASP A 193 -16.53 8.60 7.15
N SER A 194 -17.58 8.45 7.95
CA SER A 194 -18.08 7.14 8.40
C SER A 194 -18.32 6.15 7.24
N GLY A 195 -18.92 6.61 6.13
CA GLY A 195 -19.12 5.76 4.97
C GLY A 195 -17.81 5.32 4.28
N ALA A 196 -16.77 6.15 4.32
CA ALA A 196 -15.47 5.79 3.74
C ALA A 196 -14.70 4.83 4.67
N GLN A 197 -14.86 4.98 5.99
CA GLN A 197 -14.40 4.00 6.96
C GLN A 197 -15.09 2.65 6.79
N SER A 198 -16.42 2.62 6.62
CA SER A 198 -17.16 1.39 6.33
C SER A 198 -16.71 0.75 5.01
N LEU A 199 -16.46 1.55 3.97
CA LEU A 199 -15.96 1.03 2.70
C LEU A 199 -14.58 0.38 2.85
N ILE A 200 -13.60 1.06 3.47
CA ILE A 200 -12.24 0.50 3.59
C ILE A 200 -12.19 -0.71 4.53
N ARG A 201 -12.99 -0.74 5.61
CA ARG A 201 -13.14 -1.91 6.49
C ARG A 201 -13.73 -3.12 5.75
N MET A 202 -14.66 -2.91 4.84
CA MET A 202 -15.17 -3.99 4.00
C MET A 202 -14.12 -4.45 2.97
N LEU A 203 -13.43 -3.50 2.33
CA LEU A 203 -12.35 -3.81 1.37
C LEU A 203 -11.13 -4.48 2.01
N SER A 204 -10.96 -4.42 3.34
CA SER A 204 -9.86 -5.11 4.02
C SER A 204 -10.03 -6.63 4.09
N TYR A 205 -11.20 -7.16 3.72
CA TYR A 205 -11.49 -8.60 3.58
C TYR A 205 -11.51 -9.08 2.12
N MET A 206 -11.23 -8.17 1.18
CA MET A 206 -11.19 -8.45 -0.26
C MET A 206 -9.75 -8.60 -0.74
N ASP A 207 -9.58 -9.11 -1.95
CA ASP A 207 -8.28 -9.10 -2.66
C ASP A 207 -7.60 -7.72 -2.60
N PRO A 208 -6.31 -7.63 -2.19
CA PRO A 208 -5.60 -6.35 -2.04
C PRO A 208 -5.27 -5.67 -3.37
N ASP A 209 -5.13 -6.44 -4.47
CA ASP A 209 -4.49 -5.97 -5.70
C ASP A 209 -5.46 -5.61 -6.83
N ARG A 210 -6.67 -6.17 -6.81
CA ARG A 210 -7.65 -6.09 -7.90
C ARG A 210 -9.07 -5.96 -7.37
N VAL A 211 -9.40 -4.82 -6.79
CA VAL A 211 -10.78 -4.51 -6.36
C VAL A 211 -11.53 -3.77 -7.47
N GLN A 212 -12.44 -4.46 -8.18
CA GLN A 212 -13.28 -3.82 -9.18
C GLN A 212 -14.53 -3.19 -8.54
N LEU A 213 -14.42 -1.97 -8.00
CA LEU A 213 -15.53 -1.28 -7.33
C LEU A 213 -16.83 -1.20 -8.18
N ARG A 214 -16.70 -1.17 -9.51
CA ARG A 214 -17.86 -1.21 -10.43
C ARG A 214 -18.63 -2.53 -10.34
N HIS A 215 -17.94 -3.67 -10.29
CA HIS A 215 -18.58 -4.99 -10.23
C HIS A 215 -19.18 -5.20 -8.84
N LEU A 216 -18.47 -4.76 -7.80
CA LEU A 216 -18.99 -4.76 -6.43
C LEU A 216 -20.27 -3.90 -6.28
N ALA A 217 -20.40 -2.83 -7.07
CA ALA A 217 -21.61 -2.00 -7.06
C ALA A 217 -22.85 -2.75 -7.58
N ASP A 218 -22.68 -3.67 -8.53
CA ASP A 218 -23.78 -4.50 -9.02
C ASP A 218 -24.26 -5.46 -7.92
N GLY A 219 -23.33 -6.00 -7.12
CA GLY A 219 -23.64 -6.79 -5.93
C GLY A 219 -24.46 -6.03 -4.89
N VAL A 220 -24.11 -4.76 -4.63
CA VAL A 220 -24.88 -3.89 -3.71
C VAL A 220 -26.33 -3.72 -4.20
N GLY A 221 -26.52 -3.47 -5.50
CA GLY A 221 -27.85 -3.30 -6.09
C GLY A 221 -28.70 -4.57 -6.04
N LYS A 222 -28.08 -5.74 -6.20
CA LYS A 222 -28.73 -7.06 -6.10
C LYS A 222 -29.06 -7.46 -4.66
N ALA A 223 -28.16 -7.14 -3.71
CA ALA A 223 -28.34 -7.47 -2.30
C ALA A 223 -29.49 -6.69 -1.65
N LYS A 224 -29.64 -5.40 -2.01
CA LYS A 224 -30.60 -4.46 -1.39
C LYS A 224 -30.51 -4.44 0.15
N ASP A 225 -29.32 -4.71 0.70
CA ASP A 225 -29.07 -4.75 2.13
C ASP A 225 -28.96 -3.30 2.69
N PRO A 226 -29.76 -2.92 3.71
CA PRO A 226 -29.64 -1.63 4.37
C PRO A 226 -28.23 -1.32 4.89
N ALA A 227 -27.46 -2.33 5.31
CA ALA A 227 -26.08 -2.17 5.77
C ALA A 227 -25.13 -1.65 4.69
N LEU A 228 -25.49 -1.83 3.41
CA LEU A 228 -24.74 -1.34 2.24
C LEU A 228 -25.31 -0.02 1.68
N GLY A 229 -26.29 0.59 2.34
CA GLY A 229 -26.95 1.84 1.93
C GLY A 229 -26.02 3.06 1.82
N PHE A 230 -24.83 2.99 2.40
CA PHE A 230 -23.81 4.02 2.26
C PHE A 230 -23.21 4.08 0.83
N MET A 231 -23.39 3.03 0.01
CA MET A 231 -22.85 2.91 -1.35
C MET A 231 -23.89 2.51 -2.43
N ASP A 232 -25.18 2.64 -2.10
CA ASP A 232 -26.34 2.30 -2.96
C ASP A 232 -26.36 3.02 -4.32
N ILE A 233 -26.06 4.33 -4.33
CA ILE A 233 -26.11 5.17 -5.53
C ILE A 233 -24.72 5.53 -6.05
N ALA A 234 -24.61 5.71 -7.38
CA ALA A 234 -23.35 6.00 -8.06
C ALA A 234 -22.65 7.26 -7.52
N TYR A 235 -23.41 8.29 -7.13
CA TYR A 235 -22.87 9.50 -6.53
C TYR A 235 -22.14 9.22 -5.20
N LYS A 236 -22.78 8.49 -4.27
CA LYS A 236 -22.17 8.11 -2.99
C LYS A 236 -20.90 7.28 -3.23
N ARG A 237 -20.95 6.27 -4.11
CA ARG A 237 -19.77 5.45 -4.48
C ARG A 237 -18.61 6.30 -4.97
N ASN A 238 -18.87 7.24 -5.87
CA ASN A 238 -17.84 8.12 -6.39
C ASN A 238 -17.28 9.06 -5.31
N LYS A 239 -18.13 9.59 -4.41
CA LYS A 239 -17.69 10.40 -3.27
C LYS A 239 -16.74 9.61 -2.36
N LEU A 240 -17.13 8.40 -1.97
CA LEU A 240 -16.33 7.51 -1.13
C LEU A 240 -14.99 7.14 -1.79
N LYS A 241 -15.03 6.75 -3.07
CA LYS A 241 -13.83 6.45 -3.85
C LYS A 241 -12.85 7.63 -3.87
N VAL A 242 -13.34 8.84 -4.13
CA VAL A 242 -12.51 10.05 -4.14
C VAL A 242 -11.90 10.32 -2.77
N GLN A 243 -12.65 10.10 -1.68
CA GLN A 243 -12.14 10.30 -0.34
C GLN A 243 -11.03 9.29 0.01
N LEU A 244 -11.19 8.01 -0.35
CA LEU A 244 -10.17 6.98 -0.15
C LEU A 244 -8.91 7.21 -0.98
N LEU A 245 -9.05 7.69 -2.21
CA LEU A 245 -7.89 8.06 -3.05
C LEU A 245 -7.15 9.29 -2.50
N ARG A 246 -7.87 10.25 -1.89
CA ARG A 246 -7.28 11.43 -1.26
C ARG A 246 -6.54 11.13 0.04
N SER A 247 -6.93 10.07 0.76
CA SER A 247 -6.23 9.67 1.99
C SER A 247 -4.95 8.89 1.71
N SER A 248 -4.70 8.51 0.45
CA SER A 248 -3.58 7.65 0.02
C SER A 248 -3.56 6.26 0.69
N LEU A 249 -4.68 5.85 1.31
CA LEU A 249 -4.85 4.50 1.86
C LEU A 249 -5.21 3.48 0.77
N VAL A 250 -5.77 3.97 -0.34
CA VAL A 250 -6.15 3.19 -1.51
C VAL A 250 -5.54 3.84 -2.73
N THR A 251 -5.04 3.04 -3.67
CA THR A 251 -4.55 3.51 -4.97
C THR A 251 -5.45 2.99 -6.09
N GLN A 252 -5.36 3.58 -7.28
CA GLN A 252 -6.13 3.13 -8.44
C GLN A 252 -5.20 2.81 -9.61
N SER A 253 -5.41 1.63 -10.21
CA SER A 253 -4.73 1.24 -11.44
C SER A 253 -5.19 2.11 -12.61
N LYS A 254 -4.22 2.77 -13.27
CA LYS A 254 -4.46 3.62 -14.45
C LYS A 254 -5.06 2.84 -15.63
N LYS A 255 -4.70 1.54 -15.78
CA LYS A 255 -5.15 0.70 -16.91
C LYS A 255 -6.56 0.16 -16.75
N HIS A 256 -6.90 -0.36 -15.56
CA HIS A 256 -8.13 -1.13 -15.36
C HIS A 256 -9.18 -0.43 -14.49
N LYS A 257 -8.87 0.75 -13.95
CA LYS A 257 -9.70 1.51 -12.99
C LYS A 257 -10.01 0.73 -11.70
N GLU A 258 -9.20 -0.28 -11.39
CA GLU A 258 -9.31 -1.12 -10.20
C GLU A 258 -8.67 -0.43 -9.00
N LEU A 259 -9.27 -0.62 -7.83
CA LEU A 259 -8.71 -0.15 -6.58
C LEU A 259 -7.73 -1.18 -6.02
N ARG A 260 -6.71 -0.66 -5.34
CA ARG A 260 -5.73 -1.44 -4.59
C ARG A 260 -5.70 -0.97 -3.15
N VAL A 261 -5.84 -1.91 -2.23
CA VAL A 261 -5.71 -1.68 -0.79
C VAL A 261 -4.48 -2.43 -0.33
N HIS A 262 -3.46 -1.70 0.09
CA HIS A 262 -2.19 -2.28 0.49
C HIS A 262 -2.40 -3.30 1.64
N ARG A 263 -1.75 -4.46 1.59
CA ARG A 263 -1.92 -5.55 2.57
C ARG A 263 -1.74 -5.09 4.02
N LEU A 264 -0.71 -4.27 4.27
CA LEU A 264 -0.49 -3.65 5.57
C LEU A 264 -1.57 -2.62 5.99
N VAL A 265 -2.21 -1.93 5.03
CA VAL A 265 -3.37 -1.08 5.32
C VAL A 265 -4.58 -1.94 5.70
N GLN A 266 -4.79 -3.08 5.04
CA GLN A 266 -5.82 -4.05 5.43
C GLN A 266 -5.57 -4.58 6.85
N ALA A 267 -4.33 -4.99 7.17
CA ALA A 267 -3.94 -5.40 8.51
C ALA A 267 -4.17 -4.30 9.56
N SER A 268 -3.80 -3.06 9.23
CA SER A 268 -4.06 -1.90 10.08
C SER A 268 -5.55 -1.64 10.30
N CYS A 269 -6.41 -1.93 9.32
CA CYS A 269 -7.87 -1.83 9.49
C CYS A 269 -8.37 -2.90 10.47
N HIS A 270 -7.89 -4.15 10.33
CA HIS A 270 -8.27 -5.26 11.20
C HIS A 270 -7.88 -5.03 12.67
N LEU A 271 -6.71 -4.44 12.92
CA LEU A 271 -6.25 -4.08 14.27
C LEU A 271 -7.07 -2.96 14.92
N ARG A 272 -7.78 -2.15 14.13
CA ARG A 272 -8.64 -1.07 14.64
C ARG A 272 -10.06 -1.52 14.91
N MET A 273 -10.47 -2.66 14.38
CA MET A 273 -11.83 -3.16 14.50
C MET A 273 -11.95 -4.07 15.71
N ASP A 274 -13.01 -3.88 16.49
CA ASP A 274 -13.41 -4.89 17.46
C ASP A 274 -14.00 -6.13 16.76
N LEU A 275 -14.30 -7.18 17.53
CA LEU A 275 -14.79 -8.44 16.96
C LEU A 275 -16.12 -8.27 16.20
N GLU A 276 -17.02 -7.41 16.69
CA GLU A 276 -18.33 -7.20 16.06
C GLU A 276 -18.19 -6.37 14.77
N GLU A 277 -17.34 -5.35 14.76
CA GLU A 277 -16.98 -4.60 13.57
C GLU A 277 -16.31 -5.49 12.52
N ARG A 278 -15.44 -6.42 12.94
CA ARG A 278 -14.81 -7.43 12.06
C ARG A 278 -15.87 -8.34 11.44
N ARG A 279 -16.76 -8.91 12.26
CA ARG A 279 -17.87 -9.78 11.81
C ARG A 279 -18.79 -9.06 10.82
N GLN A 280 -19.19 -7.83 11.13
CA GLN A 280 -20.06 -7.04 10.27
C GLN A 280 -19.39 -6.67 8.94
N SER A 281 -18.11 -6.28 8.98
CA SER A 281 -17.35 -5.92 7.78
C SER A 281 -17.11 -7.14 6.88
N PHE A 282 -16.82 -8.31 7.47
CA PHE A 282 -16.72 -9.58 6.76
C PHE A 282 -18.05 -9.99 6.14
N LYS A 283 -19.16 -9.87 6.88
CA LYS A 283 -20.51 -10.13 6.37
C LYS A 283 -20.84 -9.23 5.18
N ASN A 284 -20.56 -7.94 5.26
CA ASN A 284 -20.77 -7.00 4.16
C ASN A 284 -19.98 -7.40 2.91
N ALA A 285 -18.71 -7.80 3.09
CA ALA A 285 -17.87 -8.28 2.01
C ALA A 285 -18.44 -9.54 1.35
N LEU A 286 -18.80 -10.54 2.17
CA LEU A 286 -19.41 -11.79 1.74
C LEU A 286 -20.70 -11.58 0.96
N THR A 287 -21.61 -10.74 1.47
CA THR A 287 -22.87 -10.40 0.80
C THR A 287 -22.62 -9.86 -0.60
N ILE A 288 -21.68 -8.91 -0.75
CA ILE A 288 -21.37 -8.34 -2.06
C ILE A 288 -20.81 -9.41 -3.01
N VAL A 289 -19.82 -10.20 -2.57
CA VAL A 289 -19.19 -11.23 -3.41
C VAL A 289 -20.23 -12.26 -3.86
N LYS A 290 -21.07 -12.75 -2.94
CA LYS A 290 -22.16 -13.68 -3.26
C LYS A 290 -23.09 -13.13 -4.36
N HIS A 291 -23.53 -11.89 -4.22
CA HIS A 291 -24.44 -11.29 -5.20
C HIS A 291 -23.75 -10.91 -6.53
N CYS A 292 -22.42 -10.75 -6.52
CA CYS A 292 -21.64 -10.55 -7.75
C CYS A 292 -21.34 -11.86 -8.47
N TRP A 293 -21.19 -12.97 -7.74
CA TRP A 293 -20.78 -14.25 -8.31
C TRP A 293 -21.81 -14.75 -9.33
N PRO A 294 -21.40 -14.95 -10.59
CA PRO A 294 -22.30 -15.48 -11.60
C PRO A 294 -22.45 -16.99 -11.39
N VAL A 295 -23.69 -17.44 -11.21
CA VAL A 295 -24.04 -18.84 -11.05
C VAL A 295 -24.72 -19.32 -12.34
N PRO A 296 -24.25 -20.42 -12.95
CA PRO A 296 -24.91 -20.98 -14.12
C PRO A 296 -26.35 -21.42 -13.79
N PRO A 297 -27.30 -21.29 -14.72
CA PRO A 297 -28.65 -21.81 -14.51
C PRO A 297 -28.59 -23.33 -14.38
N ARG A 298 -29.48 -23.92 -13.56
CA ARG A 298 -29.52 -25.38 -13.33
C ARG A 298 -29.69 -26.21 -14.61
N THR A 299 -30.14 -25.60 -15.69
CA THR A 299 -30.31 -26.24 -17.01
C THR A 299 -29.02 -26.32 -17.81
N ALA A 300 -28.00 -25.54 -17.48
CA ALA A 300 -26.71 -25.50 -18.16
C ALA A 300 -25.61 -25.30 -17.11
N ILE A 301 -25.23 -26.39 -16.44
CA ILE A 301 -24.26 -26.42 -15.33
C ILE A 301 -22.87 -25.93 -15.80
N TYR A 302 -22.56 -26.10 -17.09
CA TYR A 302 -21.31 -25.68 -17.71
C TYR A 302 -21.56 -24.47 -18.64
N ASP A 303 -21.04 -23.31 -18.29
CA ASP A 303 -21.13 -22.09 -19.09
C ASP A 303 -19.80 -21.32 -19.13
N PRO A 304 -18.98 -21.52 -20.17
CA PRO A 304 -17.72 -20.80 -20.34
C PRO A 304 -17.85 -19.28 -20.40
N ALA A 305 -19.02 -18.74 -20.72
CA ALA A 305 -19.24 -17.29 -20.76
C ALA A 305 -19.13 -16.64 -19.38
N LEU A 306 -19.28 -17.41 -18.29
CA LEU A 306 -19.19 -16.91 -16.92
C LEU A 306 -17.75 -16.88 -16.38
N TRP A 307 -16.81 -17.58 -17.03
CA TRP A 307 -15.46 -17.79 -16.51
C TRP A 307 -14.69 -16.49 -16.27
N ASP A 308 -14.77 -15.51 -17.17
CA ASP A 308 -14.03 -14.26 -17.00
C ASP A 308 -14.48 -13.51 -15.73
N ALA A 309 -15.78 -13.53 -15.44
CA ALA A 309 -16.34 -12.91 -14.25
C ALA A 309 -16.01 -13.70 -12.98
N GLN A 310 -16.06 -15.03 -13.03
CA GLN A 310 -15.66 -15.91 -11.91
C GLN A 310 -14.17 -15.78 -11.62
N GLN A 311 -13.32 -15.72 -12.66
CA GLN A 311 -11.88 -15.51 -12.54
C GLN A 311 -11.57 -14.17 -11.88
N ALA A 312 -12.33 -13.12 -12.18
CA ALA A 312 -12.15 -11.82 -11.55
C ALA A 312 -12.54 -11.81 -10.07
N LEU A 313 -13.55 -12.60 -9.66
CA LEU A 313 -14.05 -12.65 -8.29
C LEU A 313 -13.35 -13.70 -7.41
N LEU A 314 -12.72 -14.72 -8.00
CA LEU A 314 -12.06 -15.81 -7.26
C LEU A 314 -11.05 -15.30 -6.21
N PRO A 315 -10.18 -14.31 -6.50
CA PRO A 315 -9.24 -13.80 -5.50
C PRO A 315 -9.94 -13.20 -4.26
N HIS A 316 -11.13 -12.63 -4.42
CA HIS A 316 -11.93 -12.14 -3.30
C HIS A 316 -12.45 -13.30 -2.44
N VAL A 317 -12.92 -14.40 -3.05
CA VAL A 317 -13.38 -15.59 -2.32
C VAL A 317 -12.21 -16.23 -1.56
N GLN A 318 -11.03 -16.33 -2.18
CA GLN A 318 -9.82 -16.83 -1.53
C GLN A 318 -9.40 -15.95 -0.34
N SER A 319 -9.46 -14.63 -0.48
CA SER A 319 -9.19 -13.69 0.61
C SER A 319 -10.17 -13.87 1.78
N LEU A 320 -11.48 -13.99 1.50
CA LEU A 320 -12.49 -14.29 2.52
C LEU A 320 -12.22 -15.62 3.23
N CYS A 321 -11.86 -16.67 2.48
CA CYS A 321 -11.52 -17.98 3.03
C CYS A 321 -10.29 -17.91 3.95
N ALA A 322 -9.22 -17.26 3.49
CA ALA A 322 -8.00 -17.08 4.28
C ALA A 322 -8.27 -16.34 5.60
N HIS A 323 -9.05 -15.26 5.55
CA HIS A 323 -9.43 -14.51 6.75
C HIS A 323 -10.31 -15.32 7.71
N TYR A 324 -11.24 -16.13 7.19
CA TYR A 324 -12.06 -17.01 8.01
C TYR A 324 -11.22 -18.07 8.72
N VAL A 325 -10.34 -18.78 8.00
CA VAL A 325 -9.45 -19.80 8.57
C VAL A 325 -8.57 -19.23 9.68
N VAL A 326 -7.96 -18.06 9.45
CA VAL A 326 -7.16 -17.37 10.48
C VAL A 326 -8.03 -17.03 11.70
N SER A 327 -9.23 -16.50 11.49
CA SER A 327 -10.14 -16.15 12.60
C SER A 327 -10.54 -17.35 13.47
N CYS A 328 -10.70 -18.53 12.86
CA CYS A 328 -10.96 -19.77 13.59
C CYS A 328 -9.75 -20.20 14.43
N LYS A 329 -8.53 -20.10 13.88
CA LYS A 329 -7.29 -20.40 14.61
C LYS A 329 -7.07 -19.45 15.80
N GLU A 330 -7.45 -18.18 15.65
CA GLU A 330 -7.38 -17.16 16.70
C GLU A 330 -8.48 -17.31 17.78
N GLY A 331 -9.37 -18.30 17.68
CA GLY A 331 -10.48 -18.51 18.63
C GLY A 331 -11.60 -17.46 18.54
N ASN A 332 -11.59 -16.61 17.51
CA ASN A 332 -12.52 -15.50 17.33
C ASN A 332 -13.15 -15.56 15.92
N PRO A 333 -14.00 -16.57 15.64
CA PRO A 333 -14.47 -16.82 14.29
C PRO A 333 -15.32 -15.66 13.76
N LEU A 334 -15.05 -15.27 12.50
CA LEU A 334 -15.78 -14.21 11.78
C LEU A 334 -17.23 -14.61 11.46
N ILE A 335 -17.51 -15.91 11.41
CA ILE A 335 -18.88 -16.45 11.41
C ILE A 335 -19.01 -17.27 12.69
N PRO A 336 -19.81 -16.83 13.67
CA PRO A 336 -19.99 -17.57 14.90
C PRO A 336 -20.61 -18.95 14.62
N PRO A 337 -20.20 -20.04 15.31
CA PRO A 337 -20.71 -21.39 15.06
C PRO A 337 -22.21 -21.52 15.34
N GLU A 338 -22.75 -20.71 16.26
CA GLU A 338 -24.17 -20.57 16.54
C GLU A 338 -24.98 -19.85 15.43
N THR A 339 -24.30 -19.20 14.48
CA THR A 339 -24.98 -18.48 13.39
C THR A 339 -25.16 -19.39 12.18
N VAL A 340 -26.41 -19.65 11.81
CA VAL A 340 -26.73 -20.35 10.55
C VAL A 340 -26.34 -19.46 9.37
N ASN A 341 -25.33 -19.87 8.60
CA ASN A 341 -24.85 -19.15 7.42
C ASN A 341 -24.73 -20.11 6.22
N TRP A 342 -25.60 -19.93 5.23
CA TRP A 342 -25.56 -20.66 3.96
C TRP A 342 -24.76 -19.94 2.87
N ASP A 343 -24.53 -18.64 3.05
CA ASP A 343 -23.93 -17.77 2.05
C ASP A 343 -22.45 -18.08 1.86
N PHE A 344 -21.74 -18.34 2.97
CA PHE A 344 -20.32 -18.64 2.93
C PHE A 344 -20.01 -20.04 2.36
N PRO A 345 -20.66 -21.13 2.80
CA PRO A 345 -20.46 -22.44 2.18
C PRO A 345 -20.88 -22.47 0.71
N MET A 346 -21.95 -21.77 0.33
CA MET A 346 -22.40 -21.69 -1.05
C MET A 346 -21.33 -21.04 -1.94
N ILE A 347 -20.78 -19.89 -1.56
CA ILE A 347 -19.77 -19.22 -2.41
C ILE A 347 -18.49 -20.06 -2.52
N LEU A 348 -18.11 -20.78 -1.47
CA LEU A 348 -16.98 -21.71 -1.52
C LEU A 348 -17.26 -22.90 -2.44
N TYR A 349 -18.48 -23.45 -2.41
CA TYR A 349 -18.90 -24.52 -3.32
C TYR A 349 -18.84 -24.08 -4.79
N GLU A 350 -19.42 -22.92 -5.11
CA GLU A 350 -19.44 -22.38 -6.47
C GLU A 350 -18.02 -22.03 -6.97
N ALA A 351 -17.18 -21.46 -6.10
CA ALA A 351 -15.78 -21.19 -6.42
C ALA A 351 -14.97 -22.48 -6.61
N GLY A 352 -15.21 -23.50 -5.78
CA GLY A 352 -14.59 -24.82 -5.92
C GLY A 352 -14.98 -25.50 -7.24
N TRP A 353 -16.24 -25.39 -7.65
CA TRP A 353 -16.70 -25.89 -8.95
C TRP A 353 -15.99 -25.19 -10.12
N TYR A 354 -15.87 -23.86 -10.07
CA TYR A 354 -15.08 -23.10 -11.05
C TYR A 354 -13.61 -23.56 -11.10
N CYS A 355 -12.97 -23.74 -9.94
CA CYS A 355 -11.58 -24.24 -9.87
C CYS A 355 -11.46 -25.64 -10.48
N TYR A 356 -12.44 -26.52 -10.24
CA TYR A 356 -12.51 -27.85 -10.84
C TYR A 356 -12.64 -27.78 -12.37
N GLU A 357 -13.57 -26.98 -12.90
CA GLU A 357 -13.76 -26.80 -14.35
C GLU A 357 -12.52 -26.25 -15.07
N ARG A 358 -11.74 -25.42 -14.38
CA ARG A 358 -10.51 -24.80 -14.91
C ARG A 358 -9.24 -25.62 -14.66
N ALA A 359 -9.36 -26.80 -14.05
CA ALA A 359 -8.23 -27.63 -13.61
C ALA A 359 -7.23 -26.88 -12.70
N LEU A 360 -7.73 -25.92 -11.90
CA LEU A 360 -6.94 -25.15 -10.93
C LEU A 360 -6.83 -25.90 -9.60
N HIS A 361 -6.30 -27.12 -9.63
CA HIS A 361 -6.29 -28.04 -8.49
C HIS A 361 -5.49 -27.53 -7.27
N ALA A 362 -4.53 -26.62 -7.47
CA ALA A 362 -3.76 -26.01 -6.38
C ALA A 362 -4.53 -24.92 -5.61
N LEU A 363 -5.68 -24.47 -6.14
CA LEU A 363 -6.48 -23.36 -5.61
C LEU A 363 -7.86 -23.81 -5.10
N ALA A 364 -8.16 -25.11 -5.20
CA ALA A 364 -9.44 -25.74 -4.85
C ALA A 364 -9.51 -26.19 -3.39
#